data_AF-A0A0H4KH77-F1
#
_entry.id   AF-A0A0H4KH77-F1
#
_cell.length_a   1.000
_cell.length_b   1.000
_cell.length_c   1.000
_cell.angle_alpha   90.00
_cell.angle_beta   90.00
_cell.angle_gamma   90.00
#
_symmetry.space_group_name_H-M   'P 1'
#
loop_
_entity.id
_entity.type
_entity.pdbx_description
1 polymer ?
#
loop_
_entity_poly.entity_id
_entity_poly.type
_entity_poly.pdbx_seq_one_letter_code
_entity_poly.pdbx_strand_id
1 'polypeptide(L)'
;MALGKRLKKLREVKNMSQENLAQQMNVSRRAIYRWETNKNYPDMDNLIKLSKIYAITPDELVKEEQISQNQTAIDEEGEEFSLLPFIIGFIILLVEFFLIQVLC
;
A
#
# COMPACT_ATOMS: atom_id res chain seq x y z
N MET A 1 0.88 17.80 -5.84
CA MET A 1 0.63 16.72 -6.85
C MET A 1 -0.80 16.84 -7.35
N ALA A 2 -1.08 16.75 -8.66
CA ALA A 2 -2.46 16.84 -9.16
C ALA A 2 -3.30 15.61 -8.76
N LEU A 3 -4.57 15.78 -8.40
CA LEU A 3 -5.49 14.73 -7.93
C LEU A 3 -5.44 13.47 -8.80
N GLY A 4 -5.50 13.60 -10.12
CA GLY A 4 -5.50 12.45 -11.02
C GLY A 4 -4.25 11.57 -10.90
N LYS A 5 -3.07 12.18 -10.72
CA LYS A 5 -1.83 11.43 -10.48
C LYS A 5 -1.91 10.68 -9.16
N ARG A 6 -2.52 11.27 -8.13
CA ARG A 6 -2.66 10.66 -6.80
C ARG A 6 -3.61 9.47 -6.84
N LEU A 7 -4.74 9.61 -7.51
CA LEU A 7 -5.69 8.51 -7.76
C LEU A 7 -5.00 7.34 -8.46
N LYS A 8 -4.22 7.61 -9.50
CA LYS A 8 -3.47 6.58 -10.22
C LYS A 8 -2.48 5.86 -9.30
N LYS A 9 -1.71 6.61 -8.49
CA LYS A 9 -0.75 6.05 -7.53
C LYS A 9 -1.46 5.15 -6.50
N LEU A 10 -2.55 5.61 -5.89
CA LEU A 10 -3.31 4.84 -4.90
C LEU A 10 -3.89 3.55 -5.53
N ARG A 11 -4.41 3.63 -6.75
CA ARG A 11 -4.89 2.46 -7.49
C ARG A 11 -3.77 1.43 -7.72
N GLU A 12 -2.59 1.88 -8.13
CA GLU A 12 -1.44 1.03 -8.41
C GLU A 12 -0.86 0.40 -7.13
N VAL A 13 -0.81 1.14 -6.02
CA VAL A 13 -0.42 0.60 -4.70
C VAL A 13 -1.35 -0.53 -4.25
N LYS A 14 -2.64 -0.44 -4.56
CA LYS A 14 -3.61 -1.52 -4.31
C LYS A 14 -3.65 -2.59 -5.40
N ASN A 15 -2.71 -2.61 -6.34
CA ASN A 15 -2.63 -3.56 -7.46
C ASN A 15 -3.92 -3.68 -8.30
N MET A 16 -4.69 -2.60 -8.40
CA MET A 16 -5.94 -2.59 -9.16
C MET A 16 -5.72 -2.12 -10.60
N SER A 17 -6.37 -2.78 -11.56
CA SER A 17 -6.51 -2.21 -12.91
C SER A 17 -7.55 -1.07 -12.91
N GLN A 18 -7.55 -0.22 -13.95
CA GLN A 18 -8.61 0.78 -14.10
C GLN A 18 -10.01 0.14 -14.26
N GLU A 19 -10.08 -1.08 -14.81
CA GLU A 19 -11.32 -1.85 -14.93
C GLU A 19 -11.80 -2.32 -13.55
N ASN A 20 -10.90 -2.86 -12.72
CA ASN A 20 -11.23 -3.36 -11.39
C ASN A 20 -11.75 -2.22 -10.50
N LEU A 21 -11.09 -1.06 -10.52
CA LEU A 21 -11.54 0.11 -9.76
C LEU A 21 -12.90 0.61 -10.28
N ALA A 22 -13.11 0.59 -11.59
CA ALA A 22 -14.37 1.01 -12.18
C ALA A 22 -15.54 0.12 -11.73
N GLN A 23 -15.32 -1.20 -11.66
CA GLN A 23 -16.30 -2.16 -11.15
C GLN A 23 -16.64 -1.89 -9.68
N GLN A 24 -15.63 -1.69 -8.81
CA GLN A 24 -15.86 -1.39 -7.39
C GLN A 24 -16.59 -0.06 -7.18
N MET A 25 -16.28 0.94 -8.00
CA MET A 25 -16.91 2.26 -7.95
C MET A 25 -18.31 2.30 -8.57
N ASN A 26 -18.68 1.25 -9.31
CA ASN A 26 -19.85 1.20 -10.19
C ASN A 26 -19.88 2.39 -11.18
N VAL A 27 -18.76 2.62 -11.87
CA VAL A 27 -18.62 3.64 -12.92
C VAL A 27 -17.96 3.04 -14.16
N SER A 28 -17.93 3.78 -15.27
CA SER A 28 -17.21 3.31 -16.47
C SER A 28 -15.69 3.39 -16.27
N ARG A 29 -14.93 2.45 -16.86
CA ARG A 29 -13.47 2.52 -16.97
C ARG A 29 -12.97 3.85 -17.53
N ARG A 30 -13.73 4.42 -18.48
CA ARG A 30 -13.44 5.73 -19.08
C ARG A 30 -13.51 6.87 -18.06
N ALA A 31 -14.40 6.80 -17.07
CA ALA A 31 -14.46 7.77 -15.98
C ALA A 31 -13.16 7.72 -15.16
N ILE A 32 -12.72 6.52 -14.75
CA ILE A 32 -11.45 6.33 -14.02
C ILE A 32 -10.27 6.91 -14.82
N TYR A 33 -10.16 6.57 -16.11
CA TYR A 33 -9.11 7.12 -16.98
C TYR A 33 -9.12 8.66 -17.01
N ARG A 34 -10.30 9.27 -17.15
CA ARG A 34 -10.42 10.74 -17.21
C ARG A 34 -10.06 11.40 -15.89
N TRP A 35 -10.42 10.79 -14.75
CA TRP A 35 -10.01 11.26 -13.43
C TRP A 35 -8.49 11.18 -13.27
N GLU A 36 -7.88 10.05 -13.60
CA GLU A 36 -6.42 9.84 -13.48
C GLU A 36 -5.60 10.76 -14.40
N THR A 37 -6.18 11.17 -15.53
CA THR A 37 -5.54 12.07 -16.51
C THR A 37 -5.94 13.53 -16.35
N ASN A 38 -6.66 13.88 -15.27
CA ASN A 38 -7.17 15.23 -14.98
C ASN A 38 -8.03 15.83 -16.11
N LYS A 39 -8.73 14.99 -16.90
CA LYS A 39 -9.67 15.41 -17.95
C LYS A 39 -11.07 15.73 -17.40
N ASN A 40 -11.35 15.31 -16.18
CA ASN A 40 -12.48 15.73 -15.35
C ASN A 40 -12.16 15.36 -13.89
N TYR A 41 -13.04 15.76 -12.99
CA TYR A 41 -12.97 15.43 -11.57
C TYR A 41 -14.08 14.46 -11.18
N PRO A 42 -13.86 13.56 -10.21
CA PRO A 42 -14.95 12.86 -9.54
C PRO A 42 -15.85 13.86 -8.80
N ASP A 43 -17.15 13.59 -8.77
CA ASP A 43 -18.08 14.33 -7.93
C ASP A 43 -17.89 13.98 -6.44
N MET A 44 -18.65 14.64 -5.56
CA MET A 44 -18.53 14.44 -4.11
C MET A 44 -18.83 12.99 -3.69
N ASP A 45 -19.84 12.35 -4.28
CA ASP A 45 -20.19 10.98 -3.94
C ASP A 45 -19.08 10.00 -4.33
N ASN A 46 -18.47 10.20 -5.51
CA ASN A 46 -17.35 9.41 -5.96
C ASN A 46 -16.08 9.70 -5.16
N LEU A 47 -15.85 10.94 -4.72
CA LEU A 47 -14.75 11.26 -3.80
C LEU A 47 -14.89 10.51 -2.48
N ILE A 48 -16.09 10.46 -1.90
CA ILE A 48 -16.38 9.72 -0.66
C ILE A 48 -16.18 8.22 -0.87
N LYS A 49 -16.62 7.65 -2.00
CA LYS A 49 -16.38 6.24 -2.31
C LYS A 49 -14.89 5.94 -2.47
N LEU A 50 -14.15 6.77 -3.20
CA LEU A 50 -12.71 6.62 -3.38
C LEU A 50 -11.98 6.71 -2.03
N SER A 51 -12.38 7.63 -1.16
CA SER A 51 -11.81 7.76 0.17
C SER A 51 -11.98 6.48 0.98
N LYS A 52 -13.16 5.85 0.92
CA LYS A 52 -13.43 4.55 1.55
C LYS A 52 -12.59 3.42 0.96
N ILE A 53 -12.53 3.31 -0.38
CA ILE A 53 -11.72 2.29 -1.06
C ILE A 53 -10.25 2.42 -0.69
N TYR A 54 -9.73 3.64 -0.57
CA TYR A 54 -8.33 3.90 -0.25
C TYR A 54 -8.05 4.04 1.25
N ALA A 55 -9.06 3.90 2.11
CA ALA A 55 -8.95 4.06 3.57
C ALA A 55 -8.32 5.40 4.00
N ILE A 56 -8.66 6.49 3.30
CA ILE A 56 -8.22 7.85 3.61
C ILE A 56 -9.41 8.80 3.64
N THR A 57 -9.21 10.02 4.14
CA THR A 57 -10.26 11.04 4.12
C THR A 57 -10.41 11.70 2.75
N PRO A 58 -11.59 12.23 2.39
CA PRO A 58 -11.74 13.02 1.16
C PRO A 58 -10.83 14.25 1.11
N ASP A 59 -10.57 14.87 2.27
CA ASP A 59 -9.62 15.99 2.39
C ASP A 59 -8.22 15.54 1.97
N GLU A 60 -7.72 14.44 2.54
CA GLU A 60 -6.44 13.87 2.15
C GLU A 60 -6.38 13.58 0.66
N LEU A 61 -7.44 13.04 0.06
CA LEU A 61 -7.47 12.73 -1.37
C LEU A 61 -7.21 13.95 -2.25
N VAL A 62 -7.74 15.12 -1.87
CA VAL A 62 -7.68 16.38 -2.64
C VAL A 62 -6.51 17.26 -2.22
N LYS A 63 -5.98 17.08 -1.00
CA LYS A 63 -4.90 17.88 -0.44
C LYS A 63 -3.66 17.82 -1.33
N GLU A 64 -3.17 18.99 -1.73
CA GLU A 64 -1.87 19.11 -2.35
C GLU A 64 -0.80 18.77 -1.31
N GLU A 65 -0.08 17.67 -1.51
CA GLU A 65 1.06 17.31 -0.65
C GLU A 65 2.05 18.49 -0.64
N GLN A 66 2.13 19.19 0.51
CA GLN A 66 3.37 19.82 0.92
C GLN A 66 4.28 18.67 1.31
N ILE A 67 5.41 18.52 0.62
CA ILE A 67 6.36 17.44 0.87
C ILE A 67 6.83 17.57 2.33
N SER A 68 6.26 16.75 3.21
CA SER A 68 6.73 16.51 4.55
C SER A 68 6.74 15.00 4.69
N GLN A 69 7.93 14.42 4.58
CA GLN A 69 8.14 13.00 4.82
C GLN A 69 7.88 12.72 6.30
N ASN A 70 6.63 12.46 6.65
CA ASN A 70 6.26 11.82 7.90
C ASN A 70 5.17 10.82 7.56
N GLN A 71 5.59 9.62 7.17
CA GLN A 71 4.70 8.46 7.08
C GLN A 71 4.40 8.01 8.50
N THR A 72 3.26 8.45 9.03
CA THR A 72 2.63 7.77 10.16
C THR A 72 1.90 6.56 9.59
N ALA A 73 2.28 5.40 10.11
CA ALA A 73 1.68 4.10 9.84
C ALA A 73 0.18 4.11 10.17
N ILE A 74 -0.62 3.45 9.34
CA ILE A 74 -1.84 2.73 9.75
C ILE A 74 -1.83 1.40 8.98
N ASP A 75 -1.27 0.41 9.66
CA ASP A 75 -1.74 -0.97 9.85
C ASP A 75 -2.40 -1.70 8.68
N GLU A 76 -1.68 -2.68 8.09
CA GLU A 76 -2.20 -4.05 7.90
C GLU A 76 -1.06 -5.07 8.08
N GLU A 77 -1.38 -6.10 8.88
CA GLU A 77 -0.71 -7.39 9.15
C GLU A 77 0.64 -7.37 9.91
N GLY A 78 0.54 -7.77 11.18
CA GLY A 78 1.70 -8.12 12.00
C GLY A 78 2.40 -9.36 11.46
N GLU A 79 3.51 -9.17 10.75
CA GLU A 79 4.63 -10.09 10.86
C GLU A 79 5.23 -9.86 12.26
N GLU A 80 4.77 -10.63 13.24
CA GLU A 80 5.49 -10.80 14.49
C GLU A 80 6.90 -11.24 14.11
N PHE A 81 7.88 -10.33 14.20
CA PHE A 81 9.30 -10.62 13.96
C PHE A 81 9.76 -11.57 15.04
N SER A 82 9.40 -12.83 14.87
CA SER A 82 9.76 -13.91 15.75
C SER A 82 11.27 -13.99 15.72
N LEU A 83 11.92 -13.96 16.88
CA LEU A 83 13.36 -14.18 16.98
C LEU A 83 13.74 -15.62 16.61
N LEU A 84 12.77 -16.49 16.31
CA LEU A 84 12.97 -17.89 15.94
C LEU A 84 13.98 -18.11 14.80
N PRO A 85 14.01 -17.38 13.66
CA PRO A 85 14.99 -17.65 12.63
C PRO A 85 16.42 -17.27 13.08
N PHE A 86 16.58 -16.25 13.95
CA PHE A 86 17.88 -15.91 14.53
C PHE A 86 18.32 -16.95 15.56
N ILE A 87 17.40 -17.42 16.41
CA ILE A 87 17.68 -18.44 17.42
C ILE A 87 18.00 -19.78 16.75
N ILE A 88 17.25 -20.17 15.72
CA ILE A 88 17.51 -21.37 14.92
C ILE A 88 18.87 -21.27 14.24
N GLY A 89 19.18 -20.14 13.60
CA GLY A 89 20.48 -19.91 13.00
C GLY A 89 21.63 -19.99 14.01
N PHE A 90 21.44 -19.41 15.19
CA PHE A 90 22.43 -19.47 16.27
C PHE A 90 22.63 -20.90 16.80
N ILE A 91 21.55 -21.67 16.95
CA ILE A 91 21.62 -23.08 17.36
C ILE A 91 22.35 -23.93 16.31
N ILE A 92 22.09 -23.72 15.02
CA ILE A 92 22.77 -24.46 13.95
C ILE A 92 24.28 -24.19 13.99
N LEU A 93 24.69 -22.93 14.13
CA LEU A 93 26.10 -22.55 14.24
C LEU A 93 26.77 -23.16 15.48
N LEU A 94 26.06 -23.23 16.61
CA LEU A 94 26.58 -23.85 17.83
C LEU A 94 26.77 -25.37 17.69
N VAL A 95 25.85 -26.05 17.01
CA VAL A 95 25.96 -27.51 16.78
C VAL A 95 27.13 -27.83 15.84
N GLU A 96 27.29 -27.08 14.75
CA GLU A 96 28.42 -27.27 13.84
C GLU A 96 29.76 -27.05 14.55
N PHE A 97 29.85 -26.01 15.39
CA PHE A 97 31.04 -25.74 16.19
C PHE A 97 31.37 -26.89 17.16
N PHE A 98 30.34 -27.45 17.82
CA PHE A 98 30.53 -28.57 18.75
C PHE A 98 30.96 -29.86 18.05
N LEU A 99 30.40 -30.16 16.87
CA LEU A 99 30.78 -31.34 16.07
C LEU A 99 32.25 -31.28 15.63
N ILE A 100 32.76 -30.09 15.28
CA ILE A 100 34.16 -29.90 14.89
C ILE A 100 35.12 -30.19 16.07
N GLN A 101 34.76 -29.79 17.29
CA GLN A 101 35.57 -30.03 18.50
C GLN A 101 35.62 -31.50 18.92
N VAL A 102 34.60 -32.30 18.60
CA VAL A 102 34.54 -33.74 18.97
C VAL A 102 35.24 -34.62 17.93
N LEU A 103 35.32 -34.18 16.67
CA LEU A 103 35.99 -34.93 15.59
C LEU A 103 37.51 -34.68 15.50
N CYS A 104 38.04 -33.69 16.22
CA CYS A 104 39.45 -33.29 16.21
C CYS A 104 40.13 -33.66 17.53
#